data_AF-V9Z5V6-F1
#
_entry.id   AF-V9Z5V6-F1
#
_cell.length_a   1.000
_cell.length_b   1.000
_cell.length_c   1.000
_cell.angle_alpha   90.00
_cell.angle_beta   90.00
_cell.angle_gamma   90.00
#
_symmetry.space_group_name_H-M   'P 1'
#
loop_
_entity.id
_entity.type
_entity.pdbx_description
1 polymer ?
#
loop_
_entity_poly.entity_id
_entity_poly.type
_entity_poly.pdbx_seq_one_letter_code
_entity_poly.pdbx_strand_id
1 'polypeptide(L)'
;MPHPLFPDDEFPVAALPDWPEDDHTGDGYDWAQELPTGWDAVYSWGSEGWDLGSLPYQVVAHYDCPLDVIYGMAHYIEGDVKVRAFGSREARDAATDELALSIWLAVRNGPRQGLPAADTPAADIPARFRGPYRPNAEHTQ
;
A
#
# COMPACT_ATOMS: atom_id res chain seq x y z
N MET A 1 9.12 4.00 20.02
CA MET A 1 10.60 3.98 20.08
C MET A 1 11.06 3.33 18.79
N PRO A 2 11.88 4.00 17.96
CA PRO A 2 12.43 3.36 16.76
C PRO A 2 13.35 2.19 17.14
N HIS A 3 13.39 1.17 16.29
CA HIS A 3 14.16 -0.05 16.55
C HIS A 3 15.66 0.24 16.43
N PRO A 4 16.51 -0.14 17.41
CA PRO A 4 17.92 0.27 17.46
C PRO A 4 18.83 -0.27 16.34
N LEU A 5 18.32 -1.16 15.47
CA LEU A 5 19.06 -1.70 14.32
C LEU A 5 18.62 -1.13 12.97
N PHE A 6 17.47 -0.46 12.90
CA PHE A 6 16.91 0.09 11.66
C PHE A 6 16.32 1.47 11.99
N PRO A 7 17.13 2.54 11.90
CA PRO A 7 16.73 3.90 12.27
C PRO A 7 15.81 4.55 11.22
N ASP A 8 15.80 4.01 10.00
CA ASP A 8 14.77 4.28 9.01
C ASP A 8 13.66 3.25 9.23
N ASP A 9 12.40 3.67 9.17
CA ASP A 9 11.26 2.77 9.33
C ASP A 9 11.19 1.67 8.24
N GLU A 10 12.11 1.69 7.27
CA GLU A 10 12.29 0.73 6.19
C GLU A 10 13.30 -0.39 6.58
N PHE A 11 12.80 -1.61 6.60
CA PHE A 11 13.57 -2.84 6.83
C PHE A 11 14.19 -3.34 5.52
N PRO A 12 15.27 -4.16 5.59
CA PRO A 12 15.76 -4.84 4.40
C PRO A 12 14.69 -5.76 3.84
N VAL A 13 14.37 -5.64 2.54
CA VAL A 13 13.39 -6.50 1.84
C VAL A 13 13.71 -7.98 2.03
N ALA A 14 15.01 -8.34 2.09
CA ALA A 14 15.48 -9.71 2.35
C ALA A 14 15.09 -10.28 3.73
N ALA A 15 14.52 -9.48 4.64
CA ALA A 15 13.95 -9.96 5.89
C ALA A 15 12.49 -10.42 5.76
N LEU A 16 11.82 -10.12 4.64
CA LEU A 16 10.53 -10.70 4.32
C LEU A 16 10.72 -12.20 3.99
N PRO A 17 9.79 -13.07 4.41
CA PRO A 17 9.91 -14.50 4.15
C PRO A 17 9.76 -14.84 2.67
N ASP A 18 8.92 -14.08 1.96
CA ASP A 18 8.66 -14.18 0.53
C ASP A 18 8.10 -12.83 0.03
N TRP A 19 8.21 -12.56 -1.27
CA TRP A 19 7.69 -11.34 -1.88
C TRP A 19 7.23 -11.58 -3.33
N PRO A 20 6.22 -10.83 -3.82
CA PRO A 20 5.78 -10.93 -5.21
C PRO A 20 6.91 -10.55 -6.17
N GLU A 21 7.06 -11.30 -7.26
CA GLU A 21 8.04 -11.05 -8.32
C GLU A 21 7.43 -10.24 -9.47
N ASP A 22 8.29 -9.75 -10.38
CA ASP A 22 7.87 -9.15 -11.64
C ASP A 22 7.08 -10.16 -12.49
N ASP A 23 5.99 -9.71 -13.10
CA ASP A 23 5.16 -10.55 -13.99
C ASP A 23 4.69 -9.78 -15.22
N HIS A 24 5.28 -10.10 -16.38
CA HIS A 24 4.91 -9.51 -17.67
C HIS A 24 4.02 -10.42 -18.52
N THR A 25 3.43 -11.45 -17.94
CA THR A 25 2.64 -12.47 -18.66
C THR A 25 1.13 -12.25 -18.59
N GLY A 26 0.65 -11.49 -17.59
CA GLY A 26 -0.75 -11.12 -17.39
C GLY A 26 -0.95 -9.63 -17.11
N ASP A 27 -2.07 -9.30 -16.45
CA ASP A 27 -2.33 -7.95 -15.93
C ASP A 27 -2.32 -7.91 -14.39
N GLY A 28 -2.57 -6.74 -13.80
CA GLY A 28 -2.53 -6.59 -12.35
C GLY A 28 -3.58 -7.43 -11.60
N TYR A 29 -4.69 -7.82 -12.23
CA TYR A 29 -5.63 -8.76 -11.61
C TYR A 29 -5.08 -10.18 -11.55
N ASP A 30 -4.40 -10.61 -12.61
CA ASP A 30 -3.73 -11.91 -12.63
C ASP A 30 -2.64 -11.94 -11.56
N TRP A 31 -1.78 -10.91 -11.53
CA TRP A 31 -0.75 -10.76 -10.50
C TRP A 31 -1.32 -10.78 -9.08
N ALA A 32 -2.43 -10.09 -8.83
CA ALA A 32 -3.09 -10.07 -7.52
C ALA A 32 -3.63 -11.44 -7.08
N GLN A 33 -3.98 -12.32 -8.02
CA GLN A 33 -4.44 -13.69 -7.72
C GLN A 33 -3.27 -14.64 -7.40
N GLU A 34 -2.06 -14.30 -7.84
CA GLU A 34 -0.86 -15.12 -7.66
C GLU A 34 0.00 -14.68 -6.48
N LEU A 35 -0.48 -13.73 -5.67
CA LEU A 35 0.24 -13.24 -4.50
C LEU A 35 0.67 -14.38 -3.54
N PRO A 36 1.91 -14.34 -3.02
CA PRO A 36 2.37 -15.32 -2.05
C PRO A 36 1.56 -15.30 -0.75
N THR A 37 1.66 -16.39 0.03
CA THR A 37 0.93 -16.48 1.30
C THR A 37 1.33 -15.34 2.25
N GLY A 38 0.31 -14.66 2.80
CA GLY A 38 0.48 -13.53 3.71
C GLY A 38 0.52 -12.16 3.02
N TRP A 39 0.53 -12.14 1.69
CA TRP A 39 0.30 -10.94 0.90
C TRP A 39 -1.16 -10.83 0.48
N ASP A 40 -1.74 -9.64 0.64
CA ASP A 40 -3.11 -9.34 0.25
C ASP A 40 -3.14 -8.08 -0.62
N ALA A 41 -3.87 -8.13 -1.73
CA ALA A 41 -4.09 -6.97 -2.58
C ALA A 41 -5.00 -5.95 -1.89
N VAL A 42 -4.62 -4.68 -1.94
CA VAL A 42 -5.33 -3.56 -1.34
C VAL A 42 -5.83 -2.64 -2.44
N TYR A 43 -7.15 -2.60 -2.63
CA TYR A 43 -7.79 -1.87 -3.72
C TYR A 43 -8.38 -0.51 -3.31
N SER A 44 -8.52 -0.25 -2.02
CA SER A 44 -9.19 0.94 -1.51
C SER A 44 -8.43 1.54 -0.35
N TRP A 45 -8.33 2.87 -0.32
CA TRP A 45 -7.58 3.61 0.67
C TRP A 45 -8.29 4.89 1.10
N GLY A 46 -7.86 5.45 2.23
CA GLY A 46 -8.49 6.62 2.84
C GLY A 46 -9.87 6.35 3.44
N SER A 47 -10.47 7.38 4.03
CA SER A 47 -11.73 7.25 4.78
C SER A 47 -12.97 6.91 3.94
N GLU A 48 -12.98 7.25 2.64
CA GLU A 48 -14.12 6.95 1.75
C GLU A 48 -13.86 5.76 0.81
N GLY A 49 -12.71 5.09 0.95
CA GLY A 49 -12.37 3.92 0.14
C GLY A 49 -12.10 4.26 -1.32
N TRP A 50 -11.38 5.36 -1.58
CA TRP A 50 -10.96 5.71 -2.94
C TRP A 50 -9.97 4.67 -3.48
N ASP A 51 -9.98 4.50 -4.80
CA ASP A 51 -9.18 3.48 -5.49
C ASP A 51 -7.70 3.60 -5.17
N LEU A 52 -7.09 2.53 -4.65
CA LEU A 52 -5.65 2.41 -4.47
C LEU A 52 -5.08 1.66 -5.67
N GLY A 53 -4.27 2.36 -6.47
CA GLY A 53 -3.84 1.85 -7.77
C GLY A 53 -4.74 2.32 -8.91
N SER A 54 -4.59 1.70 -10.07
CA SER A 54 -5.34 1.99 -11.30
C SER A 54 -5.46 0.70 -12.07
N LEU A 55 -6.40 -0.14 -11.65
CA LEU A 55 -6.60 -1.46 -12.23
C LEU A 55 -6.97 -1.37 -13.72
N PRO A 56 -6.49 -2.32 -14.56
CA PRO A 56 -5.61 -3.45 -14.22
C PRO A 56 -4.11 -3.09 -14.18
N TYR A 57 -3.72 -1.85 -14.46
CA TYR A 57 -2.33 -1.49 -14.72
C TYR A 57 -1.48 -1.32 -13.46
N GLN A 58 -2.08 -0.93 -12.35
CA GLN A 58 -1.38 -0.71 -11.08
C GLN A 58 -2.13 -1.34 -9.92
N VAL A 59 -1.43 -2.12 -9.10
CA VAL A 59 -1.96 -2.80 -7.92
C VAL A 59 -1.01 -2.60 -6.75
N VAL A 60 -1.56 -2.42 -5.56
CA VAL A 60 -0.80 -2.40 -4.32
C VAL A 60 -1.15 -3.63 -3.51
N ALA A 61 -0.16 -4.28 -2.92
CA ALA A 61 -0.36 -5.39 -1.99
C ALA A 61 0.38 -5.13 -0.68
N HIS A 62 -0.18 -5.60 0.41
CA HIS A 62 0.39 -5.50 1.75
C HIS A 62 0.74 -6.88 2.27
N TYR A 63 1.84 -6.95 3.03
CA TYR A 63 2.16 -8.09 3.86
C TYR A 63 2.06 -7.69 5.33
N ASP A 64 1.35 -8.49 6.11
CA ASP A 64 1.25 -8.38 7.56
C ASP A 64 1.85 -9.64 8.18
N CYS A 65 3.01 -9.53 8.84
CA CYS A 65 3.56 -10.68 9.55
C CYS A 65 2.62 -11.09 10.70
N PRO A 66 2.27 -12.39 10.84
CA PRO A 66 1.45 -12.86 11.95
C PRO A 66 2.04 -12.62 13.35
N LEU A 67 3.34 -12.35 13.43
CA LEU A 67 4.05 -12.04 14.68
C LEU A 67 4.21 -10.53 14.92
N ASP A 68 3.63 -9.69 14.06
CA ASP A 68 3.70 -8.22 14.12
C ASP A 68 5.14 -7.65 14.11
N VAL A 69 6.10 -8.37 13.51
CA VAL A 69 7.53 -7.98 13.50
C VAL A 69 8.01 -7.29 12.22
N ILE A 70 7.37 -7.55 11.09
CA ILE A 70 7.74 -6.98 9.79
C ILE A 70 6.50 -6.86 8.92
N TYR A 71 6.47 -5.81 8.11
CA TYR A 71 5.36 -5.46 7.23
C TYR A 71 5.90 -5.19 5.84
N GLY A 72 5.13 -5.49 4.81
CA GLY A 72 5.54 -5.28 3.41
C GLY A 72 4.54 -4.44 2.65
N MET A 73 5.04 -3.70 1.67
CA MET A 73 4.24 -3.05 0.63
C MET A 73 4.86 -3.37 -0.72
N ALA A 74 4.06 -3.95 -1.61
CA ALA A 74 4.43 -4.20 -3.00
C ALA A 74 3.58 -3.29 -3.90
N HIS A 75 4.21 -2.71 -4.91
CA HIS A 75 3.56 -1.88 -5.93
C HIS A 75 3.89 -2.45 -7.29
N TYR A 76 2.87 -3.01 -7.93
CA TYR A 76 2.91 -3.50 -9.30
C TYR A 76 2.53 -2.36 -10.26
N ILE A 77 3.29 -2.20 -11.35
CA ILE A 77 2.98 -1.34 -12.49
C ILE A 77 3.32 -2.07 -13.79
N GLU A 78 2.31 -2.52 -14.52
CA GLU A 78 2.46 -3.13 -15.87
C GLU A 78 3.59 -4.18 -15.96
N GLY A 79 3.74 -4.96 -14.89
CA GLY A 79 4.67 -6.08 -14.78
C GLY A 79 5.90 -5.82 -13.92
N ASP A 80 6.27 -4.55 -13.71
CA ASP A 80 7.35 -4.20 -12.78
C ASP A 80 6.80 -4.17 -11.34
N VAL A 81 7.48 -4.85 -10.41
CA VAL A 81 7.10 -4.90 -8.99
C VAL A 81 8.18 -4.27 -8.11
N LYS A 82 7.78 -3.25 -7.36
CA LYS A 82 8.62 -2.65 -6.32
C LYS A 82 8.15 -3.07 -4.93
N VAL A 83 9.03 -3.70 -4.17
CA VAL A 83 8.77 -4.13 -2.80
C VAL A 83 9.54 -3.29 -1.80
N ARG A 84 8.87 -2.91 -0.70
CA ARG A 84 9.45 -2.26 0.48
C ARG A 84 9.04 -3.01 1.73
N ALA A 85 9.92 -3.09 2.72
CA ALA A 85 9.65 -3.71 4.01
C ALA A 85 9.73 -2.67 5.13
N PHE A 86 8.98 -2.87 6.21
CA PHE A 86 8.83 -1.91 7.30
C PHE A 86 8.83 -2.60 8.66
N GLY A 87 9.31 -1.89 9.66
CA GLY A 87 9.34 -2.38 11.05
C GLY A 87 8.01 -2.27 11.79
N SER A 88 7.04 -1.56 11.23
CA SER A 88 5.72 -1.33 11.84
C SER A 88 4.64 -1.23 10.78
N ARG A 89 3.40 -1.55 11.17
CA ARG A 89 2.23 -1.37 10.31
C ARG A 89 2.03 0.11 9.99
N GLU A 90 2.24 0.98 10.98
CA GLU A 90 2.09 2.42 10.84
C GLU A 90 3.04 2.99 9.78
N ALA A 91 4.28 2.49 9.70
CA ALA A 91 5.23 2.92 8.68
C ALA A 91 4.84 2.45 7.27
N ARG A 92 4.36 1.20 7.15
CA ARG A 92 3.81 0.69 5.88
C ARG A 92 2.59 1.51 5.44
N ASP A 93 1.70 1.82 6.36
CA ASP A 93 0.48 2.59 6.08
C ASP A 93 0.84 4.04 5.70
N ALA A 94 1.82 4.66 6.37
CA ALA A 94 2.34 5.97 5.99
C ALA A 94 2.95 5.99 4.57
N ALA A 95 3.74 4.96 4.22
CA ALA A 95 4.25 4.80 2.86
C ALA A 95 3.12 4.59 1.83
N THR A 96 2.04 3.92 2.25
CA THR A 96 0.84 3.73 1.41
C THR A 96 0.04 5.03 1.25
N ASP A 97 -0.02 5.89 2.28
CA ASP A 97 -0.66 7.21 2.21
C ASP A 97 0.00 8.10 1.15
N GLU A 98 1.34 8.13 1.14
CA GLU A 98 2.14 8.88 0.15
C GLU A 98 1.97 8.32 -1.26
N LEU A 99 1.94 6.99 -1.38
CA LEU A 99 1.72 6.31 -2.66
C LEU A 99 0.31 6.58 -3.20
N ALA A 100 -0.71 6.47 -2.36
CA ALA A 100 -2.10 6.74 -2.71
C ALA A 100 -2.27 8.16 -3.24
N LEU A 101 -1.71 9.15 -2.53
CA LEU A 101 -1.70 10.55 -2.95
C LEU A 101 -1.06 10.72 -4.34
N SER A 102 0.11 10.11 -4.54
CA SER A 102 0.84 10.17 -5.81
C SER A 102 0.02 9.58 -6.96
N ILE A 103 -0.61 8.42 -6.74
CA ILE A 103 -1.46 7.74 -7.73
C ILE A 103 -2.69 8.60 -8.05
N TRP A 104 -3.44 9.05 -7.05
CA TRP A 104 -4.65 9.85 -7.24
C TRP A 104 -4.39 11.13 -8.03
N LEU A 105 -3.25 11.78 -7.79
CA LEU A 105 -2.85 12.96 -8.54
C LEU A 105 -2.45 12.60 -9.98
N ALA A 106 -1.69 11.53 -10.18
CA ALA A 106 -1.21 11.12 -11.51
C ALA A 106 -2.34 10.66 -12.43
N VAL A 107 -3.22 9.77 -11.95
CA VAL A 107 -4.26 9.12 -12.77
C VAL A 107 -5.65 9.70 -12.57
N ARG A 108 -5.84 10.66 -11.65
CA ARG A 108 -7.10 11.39 -11.41
C ARG A 108 -8.29 10.49 -11.01
N ASN A 109 -8.04 9.36 -10.35
CA ASN A 109 -9.07 8.41 -9.89
C ASN A 109 -9.41 8.51 -8.39
N GLY A 110 -8.77 9.41 -7.65
CA GLY A 110 -9.02 9.60 -6.23
C GLY A 110 -10.00 10.73 -5.87
N PRO A 111 -9.85 11.32 -4.67
CA PRO A 111 -10.65 12.46 -4.24
C PRO A 111 -10.62 13.62 -5.23
N ARG A 112 -11.78 14.21 -5.52
CA ARG A 112 -11.90 15.30 -6.51
C ARG A 112 -11.35 16.65 -6.03
N GLN A 113 -11.25 16.86 -4.73
CA GLN A 113 -10.88 18.15 -4.13
C GLN A 113 -10.08 17.96 -2.85
N GLY A 114 -9.29 18.97 -2.50
CA GLY A 114 -8.58 19.07 -1.22
C GLY A 114 -7.36 18.16 -1.08
N LEU A 115 -6.95 17.47 -2.14
CA LEU A 115 -5.68 16.73 -2.16
C LEU A 115 -4.51 17.72 -1.97
N PRO A 116 -3.56 17.43 -1.08
CA PRO A 116 -2.34 18.21 -0.96
C PRO A 116 -1.40 17.94 -2.15
N ALA A 117 -0.20 18.55 -2.15
CA ALA A 117 0.79 18.36 -3.23
C ALA A 117 1.37 16.94 -3.21
N ALA A 118 1.83 16.43 -4.35
CA ALA A 118 2.27 15.02 -4.48
C ALA A 118 3.43 14.64 -3.54
N ASP A 119 4.28 15.60 -3.17
CA ASP A 119 5.43 15.44 -2.29
C ASP A 119 5.11 15.71 -0.81
N THR A 120 3.82 15.81 -0.46
CA THR A 120 3.40 15.98 0.93
C THR A 120 3.72 14.72 1.73
N PRO A 121 4.54 14.80 2.79
CA PRO A 121 4.88 13.65 3.61
C PRO A 121 3.65 13.12 4.35
N ALA A 122 3.61 11.82 4.65
CA ALA A 122 2.46 11.15 5.28
C ALA A 122 1.93 11.85 6.54
N ALA A 123 2.84 12.42 7.35
CA ALA A 123 2.50 13.14 8.57
C ALA A 123 1.58 14.35 8.31
N ASP A 124 1.77 15.02 7.16
CA ASP A 124 1.08 16.23 6.75
C ASP A 124 -0.13 15.95 5.83
N ILE A 125 -0.30 14.70 5.36
CA ILE A 125 -1.48 14.29 4.60
C ILE A 125 -2.71 14.35 5.54
N PRO A 126 -3.78 15.08 5.17
CA PRO A 126 -4.99 15.16 5.99
C PRO A 126 -5.57 13.77 6.28
N ALA A 127 -5.97 13.55 7.54
CA ALA A 127 -6.40 12.24 8.04
C ALA A 127 -7.47 11.54 7.18
N ARG A 128 -8.36 12.31 6.53
CA ARG A 128 -9.39 11.74 5.66
C ARG A 128 -8.81 10.97 4.48
N PHE A 129 -7.64 11.34 3.99
CA PHE A 129 -6.95 10.70 2.86
C PHE A 129 -6.00 9.59 3.29
N ARG A 130 -5.80 9.42 4.59
CA ARG A 130 -4.95 8.37 5.17
C ARG A 130 -5.78 7.13 5.49
N GLY A 131 -5.18 5.97 5.30
CA GLY A 131 -5.85 4.68 5.44
C GLY A 131 -5.46 3.91 6.70
N PRO A 132 -5.75 2.59 6.72
CA PRO A 132 -6.51 1.85 5.71
C PRO A 132 -7.99 2.24 5.66
N TYR A 133 -8.65 2.04 4.52
CA TYR A 133 -10.11 2.14 4.45
C TYR A 133 -10.73 1.06 5.33
N ARG A 134 -11.70 1.45 6.16
CA ARG A 134 -12.50 0.53 6.97
C ARG A 134 -13.95 0.75 6.59
N PRO A 135 -14.59 -0.16 5.84
CA PRO A 135 -16.02 -0.04 5.60
C PRO A 135 -16.74 -0.01 6.96
N ASN A 136 -17.69 0.91 7.12
CA ASN A 136 -18.52 0.94 8.32
C ASN A 136 -19.19 -0.44 8.47
N ALA A 137 -19.08 -1.04 9.66
CA ALA A 137 -19.75 -2.28 10.01
C ALA A 137 -21.26 -2.03 10.26
N GLU A 138 -21.98 -1.52 9.26
CA GLU A 138 -23.43 -1.31 9.27
C GLU A 138 -23.85 -1.49 7.79
N HIS A 139 -24.52 -2.54 7.32
CA HIS A 139 -25.75 -3.17 7.79
C HIS A 139 -25.76 -4.67 7.44
N THR A 140 -25.85 -5.55 8.42
CA THR A 140 -26.53 -6.85 8.26
C THR A 140 -27.77 -6.77 9.14
N GLN A 141 -28.91 -6.49 8.50
CA GLN A 141 -30.24 -6.78 9.04
C GLN A 141 -30.74 -8.07 8.40
#